data_AF-A0A8B3L3U8-F1
#
_entry.id   AF-A0A8B3L3U8-F1
#
_cell.length_a   1.000
_cell.length_b   1.000
_cell.length_c   1.000
_cell.angle_alpha   90.00
_cell.angle_beta   90.00
_cell.angle_gamma   90.00
#
_symmetry.space_group_name_H-M   'P 1'
#
loop_
_entity.id
_entity.type
_entity.pdbx_description
1 polymer ?
#
loop_
_entity_poly.entity_id
_entity_poly.type
_entity_poly.pdbx_seq_one_letter_code
_entity_poly.pdbx_strand_id
1 'polypeptide(L)'
;MDAAPAAEGRPVFNLQHARIAIVNDIREQKRDQLLAEIGPDVVTAEMLAERVGICTRTVYRYVQQLRSAGHKILSGPGFGYVRLERRNDPAPGTG
;
A
#
# COMPACT_ATOMS: atom_id res chain seq x y z
N MET A 1 -55.98 32.39 -3.62
CA MET A 1 -55.19 32.78 -2.43
C MET A 1 -54.98 31.50 -1.65
N ASP A 2 -53.80 30.97 -1.40
CA ASP A 2 -52.41 31.24 -1.79
C ASP A 2 -51.62 30.02 -1.27
N ALA A 3 -50.44 29.77 -1.80
CA ALA A 3 -49.40 28.87 -1.30
C ALA A 3 -49.59 27.34 -1.41
N ALA A 4 -48.95 26.82 -2.46
CA ALA A 4 -48.37 25.48 -2.54
C ALA A 4 -47.05 25.41 -1.70
N PRO A 5 -46.41 24.24 -1.58
CA PRO A 5 -45.92 23.65 -0.32
C PRO A 5 -44.51 24.08 0.15
N ALA A 6 -44.37 24.12 1.47
CA ALA A 6 -43.08 24.22 2.15
C ALA A 6 -42.53 22.83 2.50
N ALA A 7 -41.20 22.73 2.31
CA ALA A 7 -40.28 21.83 2.99
C ALA A 7 -40.36 20.33 2.63
N GLU A 8 -39.29 19.58 2.46
CA GLU A 8 -37.86 19.82 2.66
C GLU A 8 -37.14 18.58 2.10
N GLY A 9 -35.86 18.73 1.74
CA GLY A 9 -34.96 17.59 1.66
C GLY A 9 -34.98 16.80 0.35
N ARG A 10 -34.60 17.43 -0.76
CA ARG A 10 -33.89 16.68 -1.81
C ARG A 10 -32.58 16.21 -1.17
N PRO A 11 -32.27 14.90 -1.05
CA PRO A 11 -30.89 14.52 -0.80
C PRO A 11 -30.11 14.96 -2.03
N VAL A 12 -29.32 16.04 -1.87
CA VAL A 12 -28.15 16.24 -2.70
C VAL A 12 -27.26 15.03 -2.43
N PHE A 13 -27.44 13.99 -3.25
CA PHE A 13 -26.49 12.88 -3.30
C PHE A 13 -25.17 13.51 -3.72
N ASN A 14 -24.38 13.86 -2.71
CA ASN A 14 -23.17 14.61 -2.84
C ASN A 14 -22.17 13.68 -3.53
N LEU A 15 -22.08 13.83 -4.85
CA LEU A 15 -21.15 13.12 -5.71
C LEU A 15 -19.73 13.68 -5.49
N GLN A 16 -19.20 13.57 -4.28
CA GLN A 16 -17.87 14.05 -3.92
C GLN A 16 -16.89 12.93 -3.55
N HIS A 17 -17.31 11.66 -3.52
CA HIS A 17 -16.41 10.55 -3.18
C HIS A 17 -15.91 9.70 -4.34
N ALA A 18 -16.28 9.99 -5.59
CA ALA A 18 -15.91 9.14 -6.73
C ALA A 18 -14.63 9.57 -7.49
N ARG A 19 -13.73 10.37 -6.90
CA ARG A 19 -12.58 10.95 -7.64
C ARG A 19 -11.21 10.96 -6.95
N ILE A 20 -11.05 10.43 -5.74
CA ILE A 20 -9.79 10.59 -4.98
C ILE A 20 -8.92 9.30 -4.93
N ALA A 21 -9.43 8.15 -5.37
CA ALA A 21 -8.66 6.89 -5.32
C ALA A 21 -7.65 6.70 -6.48
N ILE A 22 -7.56 7.60 -7.46
CA ILE A 22 -6.83 7.33 -8.73
C ILE A 22 -5.42 7.94 -8.80
N VAL A 23 -5.06 8.90 -7.96
CA VAL A 23 -3.67 9.44 -7.97
C VAL A 23 -2.84 8.79 -6.87
N ASN A 24 -2.69 7.47 -6.93
CA ASN A 24 -1.66 6.83 -6.14
C ASN A 24 -0.32 7.18 -6.82
N ASP A 25 0.55 7.93 -6.15
CA ASP A 25 1.84 8.36 -6.71
C ASP A 25 2.58 7.13 -7.25
N ILE A 26 3.16 7.21 -8.46
CA ILE A 26 3.84 6.07 -9.10
C ILE A 26 4.89 5.45 -8.16
N ARG A 27 5.52 6.25 -7.30
CA ARG A 27 6.50 5.77 -6.32
C ARG A 27 5.86 4.97 -5.21
N GLU A 28 4.66 5.35 -4.78
CA GLU A 28 3.86 4.59 -3.82
C GLU A 28 3.44 3.25 -4.40
N GLN A 29 2.89 3.24 -5.62
CA GLN A 29 2.53 1.99 -6.31
C GLN A 29 3.74 1.06 -6.46
N LYS A 30 4.90 1.59 -6.86
CA LYS A 30 6.13 0.79 -6.98
C LYS A 30 6.65 0.28 -5.63
N ARG A 31 6.42 1.02 -4.55
CA ARG A 31 6.79 0.62 -3.19
C ARG A 31 5.89 -0.51 -2.68
N ASP A 32 4.58 -0.40 -2.89
CA ASP A 32 3.61 -1.45 -2.60
C ASP A 32 3.87 -2.71 -3.42
N GLN A 33 4.14 -2.55 -4.72
CA GLN A 33 4.53 -3.65 -5.60
C GLN A 33 5.81 -4.33 -5.08
N LEU A 34 6.83 -3.57 -4.69
CA LEU A 34 8.05 -4.12 -4.08
C LEU A 34 7.76 -4.88 -2.79
N LEU A 35 6.86 -4.38 -1.94
CA LEU A 35 6.48 -5.06 -0.70
C LEU A 35 5.73 -6.38 -0.97
N ALA A 36 4.92 -6.43 -2.03
CA ALA A 36 4.21 -7.64 -2.45
C ALA A 36 5.16 -8.72 -3.01
N GLU A 37 6.25 -8.31 -3.66
CA GLU A 37 7.27 -9.23 -4.17
C GLU A 37 8.16 -9.82 -3.07
N ILE A 38 8.28 -9.16 -1.91
CA ILE A 38 9.03 -9.70 -0.76
C ILE A 38 8.12 -10.65 0.02
N GLY A 39 8.21 -11.93 -0.33
CA GLY A 39 7.52 -13.03 0.32
C GLY A 39 8.34 -13.73 1.42
N PRO A 40 7.95 -14.97 1.78
CA PRO A 40 8.70 -15.83 2.71
C PRO A 40 10.00 -16.36 2.13
N ASP A 41 10.10 -16.43 0.79
CA ASP A 41 11.30 -16.84 0.09
C ASP A 41 12.33 -15.72 0.00
N VAL A 42 13.60 -16.13 -0.06
CA VAL A 42 14.73 -15.23 -0.26
C VAL A 42 14.69 -14.63 -1.67
N VAL A 43 14.62 -13.30 -1.75
CA VAL A 43 14.69 -12.55 -3.03
C VAL A 43 15.82 -11.52 -2.99
N THR A 44 16.66 -11.47 -4.02
CA THR A 44 17.76 -10.49 -4.08
C THR A 44 17.30 -9.11 -4.53
N ALA A 45 18.14 -8.08 -4.30
CA ALA A 45 17.84 -6.73 -4.75
C ALA A 45 17.70 -6.62 -6.28
N GLU A 46 18.49 -7.42 -7.02
CA GLU A 46 18.46 -7.47 -8.48
C GLU A 46 17.15 -8.07 -8.99
N MET A 47 16.72 -9.19 -8.40
CA MET A 47 15.44 -9.82 -8.75
C MET A 47 14.25 -8.87 -8.47
N LEU A 48 14.25 -8.16 -7.34
CA LEU A 48 13.22 -7.16 -7.03
C LEU A 48 13.26 -6.00 -8.04
N ALA A 49 14.45 -5.54 -8.40
CA ALA A 49 14.65 -4.47 -9.37
C ALA A 49 14.06 -4.83 -10.73
N GLU A 50 14.34 -6.03 -11.22
CA GLU A 50 13.83 -6.54 -12.51
C GLU A 50 12.31 -6.71 -12.50
N ARG A 51 11.75 -7.35 -11.46
CA ARG A 51 10.30 -7.61 -11.37
C ARG A 51 9.47 -6.35 -11.24
N VAL A 52 9.95 -5.39 -10.44
CA VAL A 52 9.24 -4.12 -10.21
C VAL A 52 9.57 -3.10 -11.31
N GLY A 53 10.64 -3.30 -12.08
CA GLY A 53 11.10 -2.38 -13.12
C GLY A 53 11.69 -1.09 -12.54
N ILE A 54 12.52 -1.20 -11.51
CA ILE A 54 13.22 -0.08 -10.85
C ILE A 54 14.70 -0.41 -10.69
N CYS A 55 15.54 0.59 -10.42
CA CYS A 55 16.95 0.33 -10.15
C CYS A 55 17.17 -0.23 -8.73
N THR A 56 18.22 -1.04 -8.55
CA THR A 56 18.62 -1.63 -7.26
C THR A 56 18.81 -0.58 -6.15
N ARG A 57 19.30 0.62 -6.48
CA ARG A 57 19.37 1.75 -5.55
C ARG A 57 18.00 2.17 -5.00
N THR A 58 16.96 2.11 -5.83
CA THR A 58 15.58 2.39 -5.41
C THR A 58 15.02 1.27 -4.56
N VAL A 59 15.38 0.01 -4.84
CA VAL A 59 15.05 -1.13 -3.97
C VAL A 59 15.58 -0.90 -2.55
N TYR A 60 16.87 -0.59 -2.39
CA TYR A 60 17.44 -0.28 -1.06
C TYR A 60 16.69 0.85 -0.35
N ARG A 61 16.37 1.93 -1.08
CA ARG A 61 15.62 3.07 -0.55
C ARG A 61 14.23 2.66 -0.06
N TYR A 62 13.49 1.91 -0.87
CA TYR A 62 12.13 1.48 -0.52
C TYR A 62 12.13 0.47 0.61
N VAL A 63 13.06 -0.49 0.64
CA VAL A 63 13.20 -1.41 1.78
C VAL A 63 13.47 -0.65 3.07
N GLN A 64 14.33 0.37 3.05
CA GLN A 64 14.57 1.21 4.24
C GLN A 64 13.30 1.94 4.68
N GLN A 65 12.53 2.52 3.74
CA GLN A 65 11.26 3.19 4.05
C GLN A 65 10.22 2.22 4.63
N LEU A 66 10.11 1.01 4.06
CA LEU A 66 9.20 -0.03 4.54
C LEU A 66 9.59 -0.50 5.95
N ARG A 67 10.89 -0.62 6.25
CA ARG A 67 11.36 -0.91 7.61
C ARG A 67 10.99 0.20 8.59
N SER A 68 11.21 1.46 8.21
CA SER A 68 10.81 2.61 9.04
C SER A 68 9.30 2.67 9.26
N ALA A 69 8.50 2.18 8.31
CA ALA A 69 7.05 2.04 8.45
C ALA A 69 6.59 0.84 9.30
N GLY A 70 7.53 0.03 9.81
CA GLY A 70 7.25 -1.09 10.71
C GLY A 70 7.13 -2.47 10.03
N HIS A 71 7.40 -2.57 8.72
CA HIS A 71 7.43 -3.87 8.04
C HIS A 71 8.65 -4.69 8.46
N LYS A 72 8.43 -5.94 8.90
CA LYS A 72 9.48 -6.88 9.31
C LYS A 72 10.17 -7.52 8.10
N ILE A 73 11.03 -6.76 7.44
CA ILE A 73 11.84 -7.22 6.31
C ILE A 73 13.24 -7.53 6.84
N LEU A 74 13.66 -8.79 6.77
CA LEU A 74 15.03 -9.20 7.04
C LEU A 74 15.92 -9.00 5.81
N SER A 75 17.18 -8.65 6.03
CA SER A 75 18.21 -8.61 4.98
C SER A 75 19.55 -9.00 5.57
N GLY A 76 20.34 -9.78 4.84
CA GLY A 76 21.72 -10.09 5.19
C GLY A 76 22.68 -9.76 4.04
N PRO A 77 23.94 -9.40 4.33
CA PRO A 77 24.95 -9.22 3.29
C PRO A 77 25.10 -10.54 2.51
N GLY A 78 24.85 -10.51 1.21
CA GLY A 78 24.91 -11.69 0.33
C GLY A 78 23.70 -12.63 0.41
N PHE A 79 22.70 -12.36 1.25
CA PHE A 79 21.54 -13.25 1.46
C PHE A 79 20.21 -12.74 0.90
N GLY A 80 20.11 -11.49 0.42
CA GLY A 80 18.85 -10.95 -0.11
C GLY A 80 17.85 -10.52 0.97
N TYR A 81 16.56 -10.53 0.63
CA TYR A 81 15.45 -10.06 1.45
C TYR A 81 14.43 -11.17 1.71
N VAL A 82 13.90 -11.19 2.93
CA VAL A 82 12.79 -12.06 3.33
C VAL A 82 11.83 -11.26 4.18
N ARG A 83 10.53 -11.43 3.97
CA ARG A 83 9.52 -10.85 4.84
C ARG A 83 9.14 -11.88 5.90
N LEU A 84 9.29 -11.50 7.17
CA LEU A 84 8.69 -12.24 8.27
C LEU A 84 7.21 -11.91 8.26
N GLU A 85 6.40 -12.78 7.67
CA GLU A 85 4.97 -12.71 7.88
C GLU A 85 4.71 -12.92 9.37
N ARG A 86 4.05 -11.94 10.01
CA ARG A 86 3.30 -12.24 11.22
C ARG A 86 2.28 -13.28 10.77
N ARG A 87 2.48 -14.55 11.15
CA ARG A 87 1.40 -15.53 11.20
C ARG A 87 0.25 -14.81 11.87
N ASN A 88 -0.81 -14.48 11.10
CA ASN A 88 -2.00 -13.72 11.50
C ASN A 88 -2.00 -13.32 12.98
N ASP A 89 -1.67 -12.07 13.28
CA ASP A 89 -2.29 -11.46 14.45
C ASP A 89 -3.71 -11.13 13.94
N PRO A 90 -4.76 -11.91 14.30
CA PRO A 90 -6.11 -11.46 13.98
C PRO A 90 -6.23 -10.08 14.60
N ALA A 91 -6.63 -9.09 13.79
CA ALA A 91 -6.90 -7.75 14.29
C ALA A 91 -7.67 -7.86 15.61
N PRO A 92 -7.27 -7.17 16.69
CA PRO A 92 -7.97 -7.27 17.96
C PRO A 92 -9.41 -6.78 17.77
N GLY A 93 -10.35 -7.73 17.77
CA GLY A 93 -11.79 -7.48 17.78
C GLY A 93 -12.51 -7.97 16.51
N THR A 94 -13.09 -9.16 16.59
CA THR A 94 -14.52 -9.43 16.32
C THR A 94 -14.77 -10.92 16.57
N GLY A 95 -15.52 -11.26 17.61
CA GLY A 95 -16.04 -12.61 17.89
C GLY A 95 -15.79 -13.08 19.31
#